data_AF-A0A1U7P0F6-F1
#
_entry.id   AF-A0A1U7P0F6-F1
#
_cell.length_a   1.000
_cell.length_b   1.000
_cell.length_c   1.000
_cell.angle_alpha   90.00
_cell.angle_beta   90.00
_cell.angle_gamma   90.00
#
_symmetry.space_group_name_H-M   'P 1'
#
loop_
_entity.id
_entity.type
_entity.pdbx_description
1 polymer ?
#
loop_
_entity_poly.entity_id
_entity_poly.type
_entity_poly.pdbx_seq_one_letter_code
_entity_poly.pdbx_strand_id
1 'polypeptide(L)'
;MNWNQALFPQAGPLRVVQGEARREEPSFFPPTHLELQLQGAPDAYGIETTVSIYPLAALLQKYPEQTEGSVGQQVKALRSLLENPAPLNTAAAFRLPAIDTVNASLAVAGARKSLSSANLRGVRYLGAFSQDVRRFASTDVRYVFQGISRDGRYLVTVNGSFSGNVLPTRESLEGSGYDVAPQPQDNDKDRARYEGEVNTYFAGVNSTLDQSNSNPEVTRLDQFVELLQLR
;
A
#
# COMPACT_ATOMS: atom_id res chain seq x y z
N MET A 1 15.67 3.76 -18.30
CA MET A 1 14.86 2.65 -17.76
C MET A 1 14.23 1.91 -18.93
N ASN A 2 14.24 0.57 -18.94
CA ASN A 2 13.61 -0.23 -20.00
C ASN A 2 12.47 -1.02 -19.34
N TRP A 3 11.22 -0.74 -19.70
CA TRP A 3 10.03 -1.39 -19.13
C TRP A 3 9.38 -2.31 -20.15
N ASN A 4 8.80 -3.41 -19.67
CA ASN A 4 8.24 -4.43 -20.54
C ASN A 4 6.85 -4.03 -21.07
N GLN A 5 6.82 -3.44 -22.26
CA GLN A 5 5.57 -3.11 -22.99
C GLN A 5 4.69 -4.34 -23.25
N ALA A 6 5.22 -5.57 -23.17
CA ALA A 6 4.40 -6.77 -23.35
C ALA A 6 3.43 -7.01 -22.18
N LEU A 7 3.75 -6.56 -20.96
CA LEU A 7 2.87 -6.73 -19.80
C LEU A 7 1.85 -5.59 -19.66
N PHE A 8 2.26 -4.36 -19.99
CA PHE A 8 1.44 -3.17 -19.94
C PHE A 8 1.65 -2.35 -21.23
N PRO A 9 1.03 -2.77 -22.35
CA PRO A 9 1.25 -2.14 -23.66
C PRO A 9 0.76 -0.69 -23.72
N GLN A 10 -0.09 -0.29 -22.77
CA GLN A 10 -0.61 1.07 -22.63
C GLN A 10 0.11 1.87 -21.53
N ALA A 11 1.24 1.41 -20.97
CA ALA A 11 1.95 2.20 -19.96
C ALA A 11 2.28 3.61 -20.50
N GLY A 12 1.96 4.64 -19.70
CA GLY A 12 2.20 6.03 -20.04
C GLY A 12 3.71 6.36 -20.06
N PRO A 13 4.10 7.56 -20.50
CA PRO A 13 5.50 7.95 -20.44
C PRO A 13 5.95 8.07 -18.98
N LEU A 14 7.22 7.71 -18.71
CA LEU A 14 7.88 8.07 -17.46
C LEU A 14 7.94 9.61 -17.36
N ARG A 15 7.45 10.16 -16.25
CA ARG A 15 7.46 11.60 -15.99
C ARG A 15 8.26 11.94 -14.74
N VAL A 16 8.87 13.12 -14.76
CA VAL A 16 9.42 13.75 -13.54
C VAL A 16 8.28 14.50 -12.87
N VAL A 17 7.95 14.12 -11.64
CA VAL A 17 6.95 14.80 -10.82
C VAL A 17 7.68 15.72 -9.87
N GLN A 18 7.42 17.02 -9.94
CA GLN A 18 8.02 18.01 -9.05
C GLN A 18 7.43 17.90 -7.65
N GLY A 19 8.30 17.93 -6.65
CA GLY A 19 7.88 17.87 -5.25
C GLY A 19 7.37 19.21 -4.75
N GLU A 20 6.15 19.59 -5.12
CA GLU A 20 5.55 20.87 -4.71
C GLU A 20 4.80 20.75 -3.37
N ALA A 21 4.89 21.80 -2.55
CA ALA A 21 4.06 21.93 -1.35
C ALA A 21 2.63 22.29 -1.79
N ARG A 22 1.66 21.40 -1.56
CA ARG A 22 0.23 21.67 -1.81
C ARG A 22 -0.41 22.24 -0.56
N ARG A 23 -1.30 23.22 -0.73
CA ARG A 23 -1.96 23.92 0.39
C ARG A 23 -3.05 23.10 1.11
N GLU A 24 -3.50 21.99 0.53
CA GLU A 24 -4.71 21.28 0.93
C GLU A 24 -4.42 19.76 1.07
N GLU A 25 -3.89 19.36 2.25
CA GLU A 25 -3.75 17.99 2.82
C GLU A 25 -3.07 16.85 2.01
N PRO A 26 -2.45 15.80 2.63
CA PRO A 26 -1.99 15.62 4.01
C PRO A 26 -0.51 16.08 4.18
N SER A 27 0.06 15.91 5.39
CA SER A 27 1.42 16.31 5.82
C SER A 27 2.61 15.70 5.05
N PHE A 28 2.37 15.07 3.90
CA PHE A 28 3.38 14.42 3.06
C PHE A 28 3.31 14.95 1.62
N PHE A 29 4.34 15.71 1.24
CA PHE A 29 4.62 16.19 -0.10
C PHE A 29 5.80 15.41 -0.68
N PRO A 30 5.59 14.43 -1.56
CA PRO A 30 6.68 13.65 -2.10
C PRO A 30 7.79 14.59 -2.65
N PRO A 31 9.08 14.28 -2.45
CA PRO A 31 10.15 15.03 -3.11
C PRO A 31 10.03 14.88 -4.62
N THR A 32 10.80 15.65 -5.38
CA THR A 32 10.89 15.42 -6.82
C THR A 32 11.29 13.96 -7.08
N HIS A 33 10.50 13.28 -7.90
CA HIS A 33 10.61 11.85 -8.12
C HIS A 33 10.24 11.49 -9.55
N LEU A 34 10.55 10.26 -9.93
CA LEU A 34 10.06 9.71 -11.20
C LEU A 34 8.77 8.97 -10.94
N GLU A 35 7.80 9.16 -11.81
CA GLU A 35 6.53 8.46 -11.76
C GLU A 35 6.22 7.85 -13.13
N LEU A 36 5.70 6.63 -13.10
CA LEU A 36 5.17 5.93 -14.26
C LEU A 36 3.73 5.54 -13.98
N GLN A 37 2.80 5.97 -14.83
CA GLN A 37 1.43 5.52 -14.79
C GLN A 37 1.26 4.28 -15.68
N LEU A 38 0.75 3.19 -15.13
CA LEU A 38 0.46 1.97 -15.87
C LEU A 38 -0.95 2.04 -16.44
N GLN A 39 -1.13 2.64 -17.64
CA GLN A 39 -2.45 2.64 -18.27
C GLN A 39 -2.81 1.20 -18.70
N GLY A 40 -4.10 0.87 -18.62
CA GLY A 40 -4.61 -0.48 -18.89
C GLY A 40 -4.35 -1.51 -17.78
N ALA A 41 -3.64 -1.13 -16.71
CA ALA A 41 -3.88 -1.79 -15.42
C ALA A 41 -5.35 -1.51 -15.04
N PRO A 42 -6.06 -2.47 -14.41
CA PRO A 42 -7.43 -2.22 -13.97
C PRO A 42 -7.47 -0.90 -13.20
N ASP A 43 -8.23 0.06 -13.73
CA ASP A 43 -8.71 1.19 -12.95
C ASP A 43 -9.96 0.65 -12.27
N ALA A 44 -9.83 0.40 -10.98
CA ALA A 44 -10.97 0.17 -10.12
C ALA A 44 -11.19 1.49 -9.40
N TYR A 45 -12.35 2.09 -9.63
CA TYR A 45 -12.85 3.22 -8.85
C TYR A 45 -12.00 4.49 -8.98
N GLY A 46 -11.39 4.72 -10.15
CA GLY A 46 -10.63 5.94 -10.44
C GLY A 46 -9.26 6.01 -9.77
N ILE A 47 -8.77 4.92 -9.18
CA ILE A 47 -7.41 4.83 -8.66
C ILE A 47 -6.49 4.39 -9.79
N GLU A 48 -5.63 5.31 -10.24
CA GLU A 48 -4.60 4.99 -11.22
C GLU A 48 -3.54 4.08 -10.61
N THR A 49 -3.07 3.10 -11.38
CA THR A 49 -1.90 2.32 -10.97
C THR A 49 -0.64 3.09 -11.32
N THR A 50 0.14 3.45 -10.30
CA THR A 50 1.36 4.24 -10.43
C THR A 50 2.56 3.53 -9.83
N VAL A 51 3.72 3.79 -10.43
CA VAL A 51 5.03 3.45 -9.87
C VAL A 51 5.73 4.75 -9.55
N SER A 52 6.16 4.92 -8.31
CA SER A 52 6.90 6.09 -7.87
C SER A 52 8.29 5.70 -7.41
N ILE A 53 9.31 6.42 -7.90
CA ILE A 53 10.71 6.15 -7.63
C ILE A 53 11.34 7.39 -7.00
N TYR A 54 11.59 7.30 -5.71
CA TYR A 54 12.13 8.39 -4.90
C TYR A 54 13.64 8.20 -4.71
N PRO A 55 14.47 9.23 -5.00
CA PRO A 55 15.85 9.24 -4.54
C PRO A 55 15.86 9.22 -3.00
N LEU A 56 16.34 8.12 -2.42
CA LEU A 56 16.13 7.86 -1.00
C LEU A 56 16.83 8.89 -0.11
N ALA A 57 18.02 9.33 -0.49
CA ALA A 57 18.74 10.38 0.22
C ALA A 57 17.96 11.71 0.22
N ALA A 58 17.39 12.11 -0.92
CA ALA A 58 16.59 13.33 -1.02
C ALA A 58 15.28 13.22 -0.24
N LEU A 59 14.65 12.04 -0.25
CA LEU A 59 13.45 11.77 0.54
C LEU A 59 13.72 11.91 2.04
N LEU A 60 14.78 11.28 2.55
CA LEU A 60 15.16 11.37 3.96
C LEU A 60 15.64 12.77 4.37
N GLN A 61 16.25 13.52 3.45
CA GLN A 61 16.61 14.91 3.69
C GLN A 61 15.38 15.81 3.79
N LYS A 62 14.35 15.56 2.98
CA LYS A 62 13.08 16.30 3.01
C LYS A 62 12.27 16.00 4.27
N TYR A 63 12.38 14.78 4.80
CA TYR A 63 11.67 14.29 5.98
C TYR A 63 12.64 13.79 7.06
N PRO A 64 13.33 14.72 7.75
CA PRO A 64 14.36 14.36 8.74
C PRO A 64 13.78 13.77 10.03
N GLU A 65 12.46 13.86 10.26
CA GLU A 65 11.80 13.41 11.49
C GLU A 65 12.00 11.91 11.71
N GLN A 66 12.22 11.53 12.97
CA GLN A 66 12.43 10.13 13.39
C GLN A 66 11.35 9.63 14.36
N THR A 67 10.22 10.34 14.45
CA THR A 67 9.07 9.95 15.29
C THR A 67 8.32 8.77 14.68
N GLU A 68 7.53 8.06 15.49
CA GLU A 68 6.66 6.98 15.00
C GLU A 68 5.78 7.49 13.85
N GLY A 69 5.64 6.67 12.79
CA GLY A 69 4.92 7.04 11.57
C GLY A 69 5.69 7.94 10.60
N SER A 70 6.84 8.52 10.97
CA SER A 70 7.63 9.35 10.06
C SER A 70 8.21 8.55 8.88
N VAL A 71 8.53 9.25 7.78
CA VAL A 71 9.17 8.65 6.60
C VAL A 71 10.47 7.93 6.99
N GLY A 72 11.29 8.53 7.86
CA GLY A 72 12.52 7.93 8.36
C GLY A 72 12.27 6.60 9.08
N GLN A 73 11.28 6.54 9.98
CA GLN A 73 10.92 5.31 10.69
C GLN A 73 10.32 4.26 9.75
N GLN A 74 9.49 4.66 8.80
CA GLN A 74 8.92 3.74 7.81
C GLN A 74 9.98 3.13 6.90
N VAL A 75 10.95 3.94 6.43
CA VAL A 75 12.11 3.44 5.66
C VAL A 75 12.96 2.50 6.51
N LYS A 76 13.20 2.83 7.78
CA LYS A 76 13.93 1.96 8.71
C LYS A 76 13.21 0.63 8.91
N ALA A 77 11.90 0.66 9.15
CA ALA A 77 11.07 -0.54 9.28
C ALA A 77 11.10 -1.39 8.01
N LEU A 78 11.02 -0.76 6.83
CA LEU A 78 11.15 -1.45 5.54
C LEU A 78 12.52 -2.14 5.42
N ARG A 79 13.61 -1.43 5.71
CA ARG A 79 14.96 -2.01 5.68
C ARG A 79 15.10 -3.20 6.61
N SER A 80 14.64 -3.07 7.86
CA SER A 80 14.67 -4.16 8.83
C SER A 80 13.85 -5.35 8.37
N LEU A 81 12.69 -5.13 7.75
CA LEU A 81 11.86 -6.18 7.16
C LEU A 81 12.56 -6.91 6.00
N LEU A 82 13.28 -6.17 5.17
CA LEU A 82 14.00 -6.72 4.02
C LEU A 82 15.30 -7.44 4.40
N GLU A 83 15.89 -7.10 5.55
CA GLU A 83 17.07 -7.76 6.10
C GLU A 83 16.69 -9.02 6.88
N ASN A 84 15.61 -8.95 7.66
CA ASN A 84 15.08 -10.05 8.42
C ASN A 84 13.63 -10.28 7.98
N PRO A 85 13.40 -11.05 6.91
CA PRO A 85 12.06 -11.42 6.48
C PRO A 85 11.47 -12.36 7.54
N ALA A 86 10.93 -11.78 8.61
CA ALA A 86 10.07 -12.49 9.54
C ALA A 86 8.91 -13.09 8.73
N PRO A 87 8.30 -14.20 9.18
CA PRO A 87 7.04 -14.64 8.63
C PRO A 87 6.10 -13.43 8.68
N LEU A 88 5.73 -12.91 7.51
CA LEU A 88 4.96 -11.68 7.41
C LEU A 88 3.60 -11.82 8.12
N ASN A 89 3.21 -13.00 8.61
CA ASN A 89 1.98 -13.28 9.34
C ASN A 89 2.03 -13.03 10.87
N THR A 90 3.17 -12.69 11.47
CA THR A 90 3.28 -12.51 12.95
C THR A 90 3.27 -11.06 13.42
N ALA A 91 3.45 -10.10 12.52
CA ALA A 91 3.24 -8.70 12.84
C ALA A 91 1.73 -8.43 12.93
N ALA A 92 1.29 -7.78 14.02
CA ALA A 92 -0.04 -7.16 14.10
C ALA A 92 -0.35 -6.53 12.75
N ALA A 93 -1.54 -6.82 12.19
CA ALA A 93 -1.85 -6.72 10.76
C ALA A 93 -1.78 -5.31 10.11
N PHE A 94 -1.13 -4.36 10.78
CA PHE A 94 -1.35 -2.92 10.79
C PHE A 94 -0.06 -2.09 10.70
N ARG A 95 1.11 -2.68 10.42
CA ARG A 95 2.40 -1.96 10.54
C ARG A 95 3.38 -2.17 9.38
N LEU A 96 2.88 -2.53 8.21
CA LEU A 96 3.75 -2.43 7.03
C LEU A 96 3.95 -0.94 6.73
N PRO A 97 5.20 -0.50 6.49
CA PRO A 97 5.44 0.87 6.07
C PRO A 97 4.60 1.09 4.81
N ALA A 98 3.90 2.21 4.76
CA ALA A 98 3.08 2.65 3.63
C ALA A 98 3.42 4.12 3.42
N ILE A 99 4.49 4.34 2.64
CA ILE A 99 4.94 5.67 2.27
C ILE A 99 4.03 6.15 1.12
N ASP A 100 2.76 6.33 1.44
CA ASP A 100 1.71 6.71 0.51
C ASP A 100 1.25 8.15 0.73
N THR A 101 0.82 8.77 -0.36
CA THR A 101 0.32 10.14 -0.48
C THR A 101 -1.17 10.28 -0.19
N VAL A 102 -1.82 9.17 0.16
CA VAL A 102 -3.27 9.12 0.39
C VAL A 102 -3.55 9.56 1.81
N ASN A 103 -4.52 10.44 2.01
CA ASN A 103 -5.00 10.81 3.35
C ASN A 103 -5.81 9.66 3.96
N ALA A 104 -5.25 8.46 4.04
CA ALA A 104 -5.85 7.27 4.63
C ALA A 104 -4.73 6.38 5.17
N SER A 105 -4.96 5.75 6.31
CA SER A 105 -4.00 4.81 6.89
C SER A 105 -4.20 3.42 6.32
N LEU A 106 -3.11 2.66 6.20
CA LEU A 106 -3.17 1.22 5.95
C LEU A 106 -3.84 0.55 7.15
N ALA A 107 -5.12 0.22 7.00
CA ALA A 107 -5.94 -0.30 8.07
C ALA A 107 -5.88 -1.82 8.16
N VAL A 108 -5.67 -2.55 7.05
CA VAL A 108 -5.43 -4.02 7.07
C VAL A 108 -4.52 -4.38 5.91
N ALA A 109 -3.53 -5.25 6.12
CA ALA A 109 -2.74 -5.81 5.01
C ALA A 109 -2.84 -7.34 4.96
N GLY A 110 -3.04 -7.91 3.77
CA GLY A 110 -2.97 -9.36 3.50
C GLY A 110 -2.24 -9.65 2.18
N ALA A 111 -2.24 -10.90 1.74
CA ALA A 111 -1.48 -11.42 0.60
C ALA A 111 -0.04 -10.90 0.58
N ARG A 112 0.65 -11.02 1.72
CA ARG A 112 1.99 -10.47 1.90
C ARG A 112 3.00 -11.36 1.20
N LYS A 113 3.88 -10.78 0.37
CA LYS A 113 4.89 -11.52 -0.39
C LYS A 113 6.16 -10.71 -0.53
N SER A 114 7.31 -11.30 -0.23
CA SER A 114 8.60 -10.71 -0.57
C SER A 114 8.85 -10.85 -2.06
N LEU A 115 9.18 -9.74 -2.73
CA LEU A 115 9.59 -9.74 -4.13
C LEU A 115 11.07 -9.35 -4.22
N SER A 116 11.81 -10.04 -5.08
CA SER A 116 13.25 -9.82 -5.21
C SER A 116 13.72 -10.05 -6.63
N SER A 117 14.49 -9.10 -7.15
CA SER A 117 15.15 -9.18 -8.44
C SER A 117 16.64 -8.80 -8.31
N ALA A 118 17.33 -8.78 -9.45
CA ALA A 118 18.72 -8.30 -9.53
C ALA A 118 18.87 -6.81 -9.20
N ASN A 119 17.80 -6.01 -9.31
CA ASN A 119 17.86 -4.55 -9.13
C ASN A 119 17.10 -4.07 -7.90
N LEU A 120 16.17 -4.87 -7.38
CA LEU A 120 15.21 -4.42 -6.39
C LEU A 120 14.94 -5.52 -5.36
N ARG A 121 14.67 -5.13 -4.11
CA ARG A 121 14.08 -6.00 -3.09
C ARG A 121 12.98 -5.25 -2.36
N GLY A 122 11.88 -5.91 -2.08
CA GLY A 122 10.74 -5.27 -1.45
C GLY A 122 9.72 -6.24 -0.92
N VAL A 123 8.65 -5.68 -0.37
CA VAL A 123 7.47 -6.41 0.06
C VAL A 123 6.27 -5.91 -0.73
N ARG A 124 5.45 -6.86 -1.17
CA ARG A 124 4.14 -6.64 -1.75
C ARG A 124 3.07 -7.07 -0.76
N TYR A 125 1.96 -6.36 -0.75
CA TYR A 125 0.75 -6.74 -0.04
C TYR A 125 -0.49 -6.16 -0.72
N LEU A 126 -1.64 -6.74 -0.40
CA LEU A 126 -2.94 -6.10 -0.63
C LEU A 126 -3.31 -5.35 0.65
N GLY A 127 -3.61 -4.06 0.53
CA GLY A 127 -3.91 -3.20 1.67
C GLY A 127 -5.31 -2.61 1.57
N ALA A 128 -6.10 -2.70 2.64
CA ALA A 128 -7.31 -1.90 2.83
C ALA A 128 -6.92 -0.57 3.51
N PHE A 129 -7.32 0.55 2.92
CA PHE A 129 -6.99 1.89 3.39
C PHE A 129 -8.24 2.60 3.90
N SER A 130 -8.16 3.18 5.11
CA SER A 130 -9.27 3.94 5.69
C SER A 130 -8.79 5.05 6.61
N GLN A 131 -9.66 6.03 6.84
CA GLN A 131 -9.50 7.07 7.87
C GLN A 131 -10.15 6.68 9.20
N ASP A 132 -10.96 5.62 9.21
CA ASP A 132 -11.69 5.12 10.38
C ASP A 132 -11.76 3.59 10.40
N VAL A 133 -12.38 3.03 11.44
CA VAL A 133 -12.50 1.58 11.66
C VAL A 133 -13.80 0.99 11.10
N ARG A 134 -14.37 1.58 10.04
CA ARG A 134 -15.57 1.08 9.36
C ARG A 134 -15.28 -0.15 8.50
N ARG A 135 -16.37 -0.79 8.04
CA ARG A 135 -16.31 -1.84 7.03
C ARG A 135 -15.73 -1.27 5.74
N PHE A 136 -14.78 -2.01 5.16
CA PHE A 136 -14.14 -1.67 3.90
C PHE A 136 -14.97 -2.15 2.72
N ALA A 137 -15.14 -1.27 1.75
CA ALA A 137 -15.61 -1.64 0.43
C ALA A 137 -14.47 -2.25 -0.39
N SER A 138 -14.82 -2.96 -1.46
CA SER A 138 -13.86 -3.45 -2.45
C SER A 138 -13.02 -2.34 -3.08
N THR A 139 -13.53 -1.10 -3.07
CA THR A 139 -12.85 0.11 -3.54
C THR A 139 -11.69 0.55 -2.65
N ASP A 140 -11.67 0.11 -1.41
CA ASP A 140 -10.70 0.55 -0.40
C ASP A 140 -9.43 -0.31 -0.42
N VAL A 141 -9.44 -1.39 -1.21
CA VAL A 141 -8.34 -2.34 -1.34
C VAL A 141 -7.43 -1.96 -2.51
N ARG A 142 -6.12 -1.98 -2.24
CA ARG A 142 -5.09 -1.63 -3.21
C ARG A 142 -4.00 -2.68 -3.24
N TYR A 143 -3.42 -2.87 -4.42
CA TYR A 143 -2.11 -3.48 -4.54
C TYR A 143 -1.06 -2.46 -4.10
N VAL A 144 -0.18 -2.89 -3.19
CA VAL A 144 0.94 -2.08 -2.73
C VAL A 144 2.22 -2.89 -2.81
N PHE A 145 3.22 -2.35 -3.48
CA PHE A 145 4.60 -2.81 -3.35
C PHE A 145 5.46 -1.66 -2.83
N GLN A 146 6.35 -1.98 -1.89
CA GLN A 146 7.40 -1.06 -1.43
C GLN A 146 8.73 -1.80 -1.36
N GLY A 147 9.74 -1.22 -1.99
CA GLY A 147 11.06 -1.81 -2.06
C GLY A 147 12.16 -0.79 -2.16
N ILE A 148 13.38 -1.27 -1.95
CA ILE A 148 14.60 -0.48 -2.05
C ILE A 148 15.47 -1.12 -3.13
N SER A 149 16.03 -0.27 -4.00
CA SER A 149 17.00 -0.71 -5.00
C SER A 149 18.18 -1.42 -4.34
N ARG A 150 18.84 -2.34 -5.05
CA ARG A 150 19.94 -3.14 -4.49
C ARG A 150 21.14 -2.29 -4.06
N ASP A 151 21.37 -1.18 -4.75
CA ASP A 151 22.38 -0.18 -4.37
C ASP A 151 21.94 0.75 -3.23
N GLY A 152 20.72 0.61 -2.73
CA GLY A 152 20.16 1.40 -1.62
C GLY A 152 19.81 2.84 -1.97
N ARG A 153 19.90 3.24 -3.25
CA ARG A 153 19.75 4.65 -3.67
C ARG A 153 18.31 5.08 -3.89
N TYR A 154 17.40 4.15 -4.16
CA TYR A 154 16.02 4.46 -4.51
C TYR A 154 15.03 3.69 -3.64
N LEU A 155 13.99 4.39 -3.19
CA LEU A 155 12.74 3.77 -2.74
C LEU A 155 11.82 3.66 -3.96
N VAL A 156 11.27 2.49 -4.20
CA VAL A 156 10.26 2.23 -5.24
C VAL A 156 8.96 1.86 -4.56
N THR A 157 7.90 2.56 -4.92
CA THR A 157 6.53 2.22 -4.53
C THR A 157 5.73 1.89 -5.79
N VAL A 158 4.85 0.90 -5.69
CA VAL A 158 3.77 0.68 -6.66
C VAL A 158 2.47 0.74 -5.89
N ASN A 159 1.58 1.63 -6.27
CA ASN A 159 0.24 1.73 -5.74
C ASN A 159 -0.72 1.49 -6.89
N GLY A 160 -1.60 0.50 -6.75
CA GLY A 160 -2.55 0.15 -7.80
C GLY A 160 -3.90 -0.19 -7.22
N SER A 161 -4.93 0.07 -8.01
CA SER A 161 -6.24 -0.49 -7.73
C SER A 161 -6.13 -2.02 -7.74
N PHE A 162 -7.00 -2.69 -6.97
CA PHE A 162 -7.11 -4.14 -7.03
C PHE A 162 -8.58 -4.56 -7.17
N SER A 163 -8.96 -4.93 -8.38
CA SER A 163 -10.35 -5.27 -8.72
C SER A 163 -10.75 -6.68 -8.25
N GLY A 164 -9.77 -7.56 -8.06
CA GLY A 164 -9.97 -8.97 -7.76
C GLY A 164 -10.27 -9.33 -6.31
N ASN A 165 -10.61 -8.36 -5.45
CA ASN A 165 -10.96 -8.64 -4.06
C ASN A 165 -12.45 -9.00 -3.93
N VAL A 166 -12.79 -9.80 -2.92
CA VAL A 166 -14.16 -10.26 -2.66
C VAL A 166 -14.83 -9.52 -1.50
N LEU A 167 -14.32 -8.34 -1.14
CA LEU A 167 -14.99 -7.50 -0.15
C LEU A 167 -16.31 -6.95 -0.74
N PRO A 168 -17.26 -6.55 0.13
CA PRO A 168 -18.52 -5.97 -0.32
C PRO A 168 -18.33 -4.74 -1.22
N THR A 169 -19.24 -4.54 -2.18
CA THR A 169 -19.26 -3.29 -2.94
C THR A 169 -19.71 -2.14 -2.05
N ARG A 170 -19.37 -0.90 -2.44
CA ARG A 170 -19.82 0.30 -1.74
C ARG A 170 -21.35 0.39 -1.63
N GLU A 171 -22.04 0.08 -2.73
CA GLU A 171 -23.51 0.00 -2.80
C GLU A 171 -24.08 -1.02 -1.80
N SER A 172 -23.44 -2.19 -1.67
CA SER A 172 -23.86 -3.20 -0.69
C SER A 172 -23.73 -2.68 0.75
N LEU A 173 -22.67 -1.91 1.05
CA LEU A 173 -22.45 -1.34 2.38
C LEU A 173 -23.40 -0.17 2.69
N GLU A 174 -23.81 0.59 1.68
CA GLU A 174 -24.84 1.62 1.84
C GLU A 174 -26.17 1.02 2.29
N GLY A 175 -26.52 -0.18 1.79
CA GLY A 175 -27.70 -0.92 2.23
C GLY A 175 -27.57 -1.59 3.61
N SER A 176 -26.39 -2.12 3.94
CA SER A 176 -26.18 -2.89 5.18
C SER A 176 -25.62 -2.09 6.37
N GLY A 177 -25.12 -0.88 6.11
CA GLY A 177 -24.36 -0.07 7.06
C GLY A 177 -22.84 -0.33 7.01
N TYR A 178 -22.09 0.70 7.39
CA TYR A 178 -20.62 0.71 7.44
C TYR A 178 -20.06 0.36 8.83
N ASP A 179 -20.90 0.33 9.86
CA ASP A 179 -20.42 0.06 11.21
C ASP A 179 -19.97 -1.40 11.35
N VAL A 180 -18.77 -1.58 11.89
CA VAL A 180 -18.29 -2.92 12.28
C VAL A 180 -19.01 -3.39 13.55
N ALA A 181 -19.23 -2.45 14.47
CA ALA A 181 -19.83 -2.65 15.79
C ALA A 181 -20.59 -1.39 16.23
N PRO A 182 -21.58 -1.48 17.14
CA PRO A 182 -22.20 -0.31 17.74
C PRO A 182 -21.17 0.57 18.46
N GLN A 183 -21.30 1.90 18.34
CA GLN A 183 -20.41 2.84 19.03
C GLN A 183 -20.47 2.64 20.55
N PRO A 184 -19.33 2.67 21.26
CA PRO A 184 -19.29 2.40 22.70
C PRO A 184 -19.93 3.54 23.51
N GLN A 185 -20.67 3.22 24.59
CA GLN A 185 -21.33 4.21 25.46
C GLN A 185 -20.41 4.71 26.59
N ASP A 186 -19.18 5.12 26.26
CA ASP A 186 -18.18 5.68 27.20
C ASP A 186 -17.93 4.84 28.48
N ASN A 187 -18.00 3.50 28.37
CA ASN A 187 -17.58 2.60 29.44
C ASN A 187 -16.60 1.54 28.93
N ASP A 188 -15.77 1.04 29.84
CA ASP A 188 -14.66 0.12 29.50
C ASP A 188 -15.13 -1.19 28.89
N LYS A 189 -16.29 -1.71 29.31
CA LYS A 189 -16.84 -2.97 28.81
C LYS A 189 -17.28 -2.84 27.35
N ASP A 190 -17.97 -1.75 27.02
CA ASP A 190 -18.41 -1.48 25.66
C ASP A 190 -17.23 -1.16 24.74
N ARG A 191 -16.22 -0.43 25.24
CA ARG A 191 -14.97 -0.19 24.50
C ARG A 191 -14.24 -1.51 24.19
N ALA A 192 -14.07 -2.38 25.18
CA ALA A 192 -13.42 -3.68 24.98
C ALA A 192 -14.20 -4.58 24.01
N ARG A 193 -15.53 -4.55 24.07
CA ARG A 193 -16.38 -5.26 23.10
C ARG A 193 -16.19 -4.72 21.68
N TYR A 194 -16.24 -3.39 21.52
CA TYR A 194 -16.04 -2.72 20.24
C TYR A 194 -14.67 -3.07 19.63
N GLU A 195 -13.60 -2.97 20.43
CA GLU A 195 -12.25 -3.35 20.00
C GLU A 195 -12.16 -4.83 19.59
N GLY A 196 -12.83 -5.73 20.33
CA GLY A 196 -12.89 -7.15 19.99
C GLY A 196 -13.60 -7.44 18.66
N GLU A 197 -14.73 -6.75 18.40
CA GLU A 197 -15.46 -6.87 17.13
C GLU A 197 -14.65 -6.28 15.96
N VAL A 198 -14.00 -5.13 16.14
CA VAL A 198 -13.08 -4.53 15.14
C VAL A 198 -11.92 -5.45 14.82
N ASN A 199 -11.25 -6.01 15.84
CA ASN A 199 -10.14 -6.93 15.63
C ASN A 199 -10.56 -8.20 14.90
N THR A 200 -11.74 -8.74 15.23
CA THR A 200 -12.30 -9.92 14.56
C THR A 200 -12.60 -9.61 13.09
N TYR A 201 -13.20 -8.46 12.81
CA TYR A 201 -13.47 -8.01 11.45
C TYR A 201 -12.17 -7.84 10.64
N PHE A 202 -11.17 -7.16 11.19
CA PHE A 202 -9.88 -6.96 10.53
C PHE A 202 -9.13 -8.27 10.27
N ALA A 203 -9.22 -9.25 11.18
CA ALA A 203 -8.68 -10.59 10.95
C ALA A 203 -9.39 -11.30 9.78
N GLY A 204 -10.72 -11.16 9.68
CA GLY A 204 -11.50 -11.69 8.55
C GLY A 204 -11.13 -11.04 7.22
N VAL A 205 -10.96 -9.72 7.20
CA VAL A 205 -10.47 -8.98 6.02
C VAL A 205 -9.07 -9.45 5.63
N ASN A 206 -8.15 -9.56 6.59
CA ASN A 206 -6.80 -10.06 6.33
C ASN A 206 -6.83 -11.46 5.67
N SER A 207 -7.61 -12.40 6.20
CA SER A 207 -7.77 -13.74 5.62
C SER A 207 -8.36 -13.69 4.20
N THR A 208 -9.33 -12.80 3.97
CA THR A 208 -9.93 -12.59 2.64
C THR A 208 -8.90 -12.07 1.64
N LEU A 209 -8.07 -11.12 2.05
CA LEU A 209 -6.98 -10.59 1.23
C LEU A 209 -5.93 -11.68 0.96
N ASP A 210 -5.56 -12.50 1.95
CA ASP A 210 -4.61 -13.60 1.78
C ASP A 210 -5.06 -14.62 0.72
N GLN A 211 -6.36 -14.91 0.62
CA GLN A 211 -6.92 -15.78 -0.42
C GLN A 211 -6.71 -15.22 -1.84
N SER A 212 -6.54 -13.90 -1.98
CA SER A 212 -6.28 -13.23 -3.24
C SER A 212 -4.81 -13.28 -3.67
N ASN A 213 -3.92 -13.90 -2.90
CA ASN A 213 -2.48 -13.90 -3.17
C ASN A 213 -2.11 -14.54 -4.53
N SER A 214 -2.90 -15.51 -4.99
CA SER A 214 -2.72 -16.18 -6.29
C SER A 214 -3.60 -15.58 -7.40
N ASN A 215 -4.22 -14.41 -7.17
CA ASN A 215 -5.03 -13.76 -8.18
C ASN A 215 -4.15 -13.41 -9.43
N PRO A 216 -4.63 -13.65 -10.67
CA PRO A 216 -3.87 -13.33 -11.88
C PRO A 216 -3.46 -11.85 -12.01
N GLU A 217 -4.29 -10.92 -11.55
CA GLU A 217 -4.00 -9.48 -11.53
C GLU A 217 -2.79 -9.17 -10.64
N VAL A 218 -2.80 -9.73 -9.42
CA VAL A 218 -1.70 -9.64 -8.45
C VAL A 218 -0.42 -10.25 -9.03
N THR A 219 -0.53 -11.42 -9.67
CA THR A 219 0.62 -12.10 -10.28
C THR A 219 1.23 -11.27 -11.41
N ARG A 220 0.40 -10.61 -12.23
CA ARG A 220 0.87 -9.72 -13.31
C ARG A 220 1.61 -8.50 -12.74
N LEU A 221 1.10 -7.90 -11.67
CA LEU A 221 1.75 -6.78 -11.00
C LEU A 221 3.07 -7.20 -10.33
N ASP A 222 3.12 -8.38 -9.69
CA ASP A 222 4.35 -8.98 -9.15
C ASP A 222 5.41 -9.12 -10.26
N GLN A 223 5.06 -9.72 -11.39
CA GLN A 223 5.96 -9.91 -12.53
C GLN A 223 6.50 -8.58 -13.07
N PHE A 224 5.64 -7.56 -13.12
CA PHE A 224 6.07 -6.24 -13.53
C PHE A 224 7.10 -5.64 -12.56
N VAL A 225 6.85 -5.74 -11.26
CA VAL A 225 7.81 -5.28 -10.23
C VAL A 225 9.15 -5.99 -10.37
N GLU A 226 9.14 -7.31 -10.60
CA GLU A 226 10.36 -8.11 -10.75
C GLU A 226 11.18 -7.73 -12.00
N LEU A 227 10.50 -7.24 -13.05
CA LEU A 227 11.14 -6.79 -14.30
C LEU A 227 11.65 -5.34 -14.26
N LEU A 228 11.38 -4.58 -13.20
CA LEU A 228 11.86 -3.19 -13.09
C LEU A 228 13.39 -3.14 -13.14
N GLN A 229 13.91 -2.34 -14.08
CA GLN A 229 15.35 -2.05 -14.21
C GLN A 229 15.63 -0.58 -13.90
N LEU A 230 16.12 -0.33 -12.68
CA LEU A 230 16.67 0.95 -12.27
C LEU A 230 18.12 0.99 -12.78
N ARG A 231 18.42 1.87 -13.74
CA ARG A 231 19.77 2.13 -14.24
C ARG A 231 20.10 3.59 -13.99
#